data_AF-A0A009NGK9-F1
#
_entry.id   AF-A0A009NGK9-F1
#
_cell.length_a   1.000
_cell.length_b   1.000
_cell.length_c   1.000
_cell.angle_alpha   90.00
_cell.angle_beta   90.00
_cell.angle_gamma   90.00
#
_symmetry.space_group_name_H-M   'P 1'
#
loop_
_entity.id
_entity.type
_entity.pdbx_description
1 polymer ?
#
loop_
_entity_poly.entity_id
_entity_poly.type
_entity_poly.pdbx_seq_one_letter_code
_entity_poly.pdbx_strand_id
1 'polypeptide(L)'
;MNKNQKPHFKQNAIALSFTLGVHAIAIVSLLFLGLSKPPEQPKKLTTILVKPEDLPPPLAKEIEQETTATNEAKEILAPIVDETLPQNLPVAPPPPTAQQLAAQKQKAEQAQQVKLAEQKRKAEEAAKAKQAAEQQRIEETQKQQAEAKHQAEAKAKSEAEQKRKAEQNAKAAEDAKRKAEADAKLKREAQKAENAKLQAQQEAKRKAEAEAKAKQQKANDDAKRKADADAKAKQQKANDDAKRKADADAKAKQQKADEAKRKAEADARAKQQKAEEAKRKAEADAKAKQQKANDEAKRKAEADAKAKQQKADDAKRKAEADAKAKQKAADDAKRKAEADAKAKQQKAADDAKRKAEAEAEAKAASAQKAQEEAAQKKAEAKKVASSARRDFEQKIRRSWDVPTGSSGKTVGVRFTLSDSGSVNSIVITRSSGDDALDASIKAAIQAAAPYPMPSDPDARREARSVSSTFRAQ
;
A
#
# COMPACT_ATOMS: atom_id res chain seq x y z
N MET A 1 -11.18 17.68 57.46
CA MET A 1 -12.37 17.85 56.60
C MET A 1 -11.99 17.58 55.15
N ASN A 2 -12.43 16.42 54.65
CA ASN A 2 -12.12 15.89 53.33
C ASN A 2 -12.70 16.75 52.21
N LYS A 3 -11.92 17.01 51.15
CA LYS A 3 -12.46 17.42 49.84
C LYS A 3 -12.17 16.33 48.82
N ASN A 4 -13.26 15.70 48.38
CA ASN A 4 -13.35 14.65 47.38
C ASN A 4 -12.63 14.99 46.06
N GLN A 5 -11.65 14.16 45.67
CA GLN A 5 -11.33 13.93 44.26
C GLN A 5 -11.84 12.54 43.87
N LYS A 6 -12.86 12.49 43.01
CA LYS A 6 -13.19 11.29 42.24
C LYS A 6 -12.25 11.23 41.02
N PRO A 7 -11.56 10.12 40.74
CA PRO A 7 -10.90 9.95 39.45
C PRO A 7 -11.90 9.48 38.37
N HIS A 8 -11.65 9.93 37.14
CA HIS A 8 -12.49 9.76 35.97
C HIS A 8 -12.41 8.33 35.37
N PHE A 9 -13.54 7.61 35.34
CA PHE A 9 -13.73 6.37 34.56
C PHE A 9 -13.90 6.72 33.07
N LYS A 10 -12.81 6.84 32.31
CA LYS A 10 -12.86 6.99 30.83
C LYS A 10 -11.94 6.03 30.05
N GLN A 11 -11.24 5.12 30.72
CA GLN A 11 -10.32 4.19 30.06
C GLN A 11 -10.95 2.83 29.68
N ASN A 12 -12.11 2.46 30.25
CA ASN A 12 -12.64 1.10 30.10
C ASN A 12 -13.51 0.89 28.86
N ALA A 13 -14.05 1.95 28.25
CA ALA A 13 -14.90 1.83 27.06
C ALA A 13 -14.11 1.40 25.81
N ILE A 14 -12.88 1.92 25.66
CA ILE A 14 -12.00 1.58 24.54
C ILE A 14 -11.47 0.14 24.71
N ALA A 15 -11.09 -0.24 25.94
CA ALA A 15 -10.65 -1.60 26.24
C ALA A 15 -11.76 -2.65 26.01
N LEU A 16 -13.01 -2.35 26.41
CA LEU A 16 -14.15 -3.24 26.17
C LEU A 16 -14.50 -3.39 24.68
N SER A 17 -14.35 -2.32 23.89
CA SER A 17 -14.57 -2.39 22.44
C SER A 17 -13.51 -3.22 21.71
N PHE A 18 -12.27 -3.20 22.19
CA PHE A 18 -11.17 -3.99 21.63
C PHE A 18 -11.34 -5.48 21.92
N THR A 19 -11.69 -5.85 23.16
CA THR A 19 -11.91 -7.26 23.52
C THR A 19 -13.11 -7.86 22.77
N LEU A 20 -14.21 -7.10 22.62
CA LEU A 20 -15.35 -7.53 21.80
C LEU A 20 -14.97 -7.70 20.32
N GLY A 21 -14.16 -6.80 19.76
CA GLY A 21 -13.68 -6.91 18.38
C GLY A 21 -12.80 -8.15 18.15
N VAL A 22 -11.88 -8.44 19.07
CA VAL A 22 -11.00 -9.62 18.99
C VAL A 22 -11.81 -10.92 19.09
N HIS A 23 -12.79 -10.98 20.00
CA HIS A 23 -13.63 -12.18 20.14
C HIS A 23 -14.57 -12.37 18.93
N ALA A 24 -15.08 -11.30 18.33
CA ALA A 24 -15.89 -11.40 17.11
C ALA A 24 -15.07 -11.98 15.94
N ILE A 25 -13.82 -11.54 15.76
CA ILE A 25 -12.92 -12.07 14.73
C ILE A 25 -12.59 -13.55 15.01
N ALA A 26 -12.34 -13.91 16.26
CA ALA A 26 -12.09 -15.29 16.65
C ALA A 26 -13.30 -16.20 16.35
N ILE A 27 -14.52 -15.78 16.70
CA ILE A 27 -15.74 -16.54 16.48
C ILE A 27 -16.02 -16.71 14.97
N VAL A 28 -15.83 -15.66 14.16
CA VAL A 28 -15.99 -15.74 12.70
C VAL A 28 -14.94 -16.67 12.08
N SER A 29 -13.70 -16.63 12.58
CA SER A 29 -12.63 -17.52 12.12
C SER A 29 -12.93 -18.99 12.48
N LEU A 30 -13.48 -19.24 13.67
CA LEU A 30 -13.87 -20.58 14.12
C LEU A 30 -15.10 -21.12 13.38
N LEU A 31 -16.06 -20.26 13.04
CA LEU A 31 -17.20 -20.61 12.18
C LEU A 31 -16.75 -20.94 10.75
N PHE A 32 -15.79 -20.19 10.20
CA PHE A 32 -15.22 -20.47 8.88
C PHE A 32 -14.42 -21.78 8.88
N LEU A 33 -13.69 -22.08 9.96
CA LEU A 33 -12.93 -23.32 10.10
C LEU A 33 -13.82 -24.53 10.43
N GLY A 34 -14.93 -24.33 11.14
CA GLY A 34 -15.90 -25.38 11.50
C GLY A 34 -16.87 -25.78 10.39
N LEU A 35 -17.13 -24.89 9.42
CA LEU A 35 -17.91 -25.18 8.21
C LEU A 35 -17.03 -25.64 7.02
N SER A 36 -15.70 -25.58 7.16
CA SER A 36 -14.78 -26.07 6.15
C SER A 36 -14.68 -27.60 6.24
N LYS A 37 -15.05 -28.27 5.15
CA LYS A 37 -14.94 -29.72 5.00
C LYS A 37 -13.52 -30.15 5.39
N PRO A 38 -13.34 -31.08 6.36
CA PRO A 38 -12.01 -31.49 6.78
C PRO A 38 -11.26 -32.02 5.55
N PRO A 39 -9.95 -31.74 5.42
CA PRO A 39 -9.17 -32.30 4.33
C PRO A 39 -9.28 -33.82 4.38
N GLU A 40 -9.65 -34.43 3.25
CA GLU A 40 -9.71 -35.88 3.14
C GLU A 40 -8.40 -36.47 3.65
N GLN A 41 -8.51 -37.37 4.63
CA GLN A 41 -7.34 -38.08 5.14
C GLN A 41 -6.64 -38.77 3.96
N PRO A 42 -5.31 -38.64 3.83
CA PRO A 42 -4.60 -39.33 2.76
C PRO A 42 -4.89 -40.82 2.88
N LYS A 43 -5.43 -41.39 1.80
CA LYS A 43 -5.77 -42.82 1.72
C LYS A 43 -4.55 -43.62 2.16
N LYS A 44 -4.71 -44.41 3.22
CA LYS A 44 -3.65 -45.28 3.74
C LYS A 44 -3.22 -46.21 2.59
N LEU A 45 -2.00 -46.07 2.11
CA LEU A 45 -1.42 -47.04 1.21
C LEU A 45 -1.25 -48.35 1.98
N THR A 46 -2.17 -49.29 1.77
CA THR A 46 -1.98 -50.69 2.17
C THR A 46 -1.00 -51.31 1.19
N THR A 47 0.27 -51.37 1.56
CA THR A 47 1.26 -52.21 0.87
C THR A 47 0.89 -53.66 1.13
N ILE A 48 0.10 -54.24 0.23
CA ILE A 48 -0.06 -55.69 0.16
C ILE A 48 1.19 -56.21 -0.53
N LEU A 49 1.98 -57.01 0.18
CA LEU A 49 3.08 -57.77 -0.39
C LEU A 49 2.47 -58.90 -1.23
N VAL A 50 2.10 -58.56 -2.47
CA VAL A 50 1.63 -59.53 -3.46
C VAL A 50 2.79 -60.45 -3.80
N LYS A 51 2.74 -61.69 -3.31
CA LYS A 51 3.62 -62.76 -3.76
C LYS A 51 3.25 -63.10 -5.21
N PRO A 52 4.22 -63.52 -6.04
CA PRO A 52 4.01 -63.74 -7.48
C PRO A 52 3.00 -64.86 -7.84
N GLU A 53 2.38 -65.53 -6.87
CA GLU A 53 1.40 -66.60 -7.10
C GLU A 53 -0.06 -66.13 -7.13
N ASP A 54 -0.37 -64.89 -6.74
CA ASP A 54 -1.75 -64.35 -6.69
C ASP A 54 -2.15 -63.49 -7.91
N LEU A 55 -1.34 -63.44 -8.98
CA LEU A 55 -1.74 -62.80 -10.25
C LEU A 55 -2.35 -63.84 -11.21
N PRO A 56 -3.61 -63.66 -11.67
CA PRO A 56 -4.16 -64.54 -12.69
C PRO A 56 -3.41 -64.36 -14.02
N PRO A 57 -3.09 -65.46 -14.75
CA PRO A 57 -2.36 -65.39 -16.00
C PRO A 57 -3.17 -64.67 -17.10
N PRO A 58 -2.51 -64.00 -18.05
CA PRO A 58 -3.19 -63.27 -19.12
C PRO A 58 -3.88 -64.26 -20.07
N LEU A 59 -5.16 -64.00 -20.33
CA LEU A 59 -5.98 -64.62 -21.37
C LEU A 59 -5.28 -64.55 -22.73
N ALA A 60 -4.72 -65.68 -23.16
CA ALA A 60 -4.35 -65.92 -24.54
C ALA A 60 -5.60 -66.40 -25.31
N LYS A 61 -5.84 -65.77 -26.47
CA LYS A 61 -6.86 -66.19 -27.43
C LYS A 61 -6.57 -67.61 -27.94
N GLU A 62 -7.66 -68.36 -28.00
CA GLU A 62 -7.89 -69.69 -28.51
C GLU A 62 -7.40 -69.88 -29.96
N ILE A 63 -6.53 -70.87 -30.21
CA ILE A 63 -6.50 -71.69 -31.43
C ILE A 63 -6.14 -73.12 -31.00
N GLU A 64 -6.99 -74.04 -31.43
CA GLU A 64 -7.10 -75.46 -31.11
C GLU A 64 -5.81 -76.28 -31.33
N GLN A 65 -5.54 -77.25 -30.45
CA GLN A 65 -5.24 -78.63 -30.86
C GLN A 65 -5.20 -79.58 -29.64
N GLU A 66 -5.97 -80.66 -29.75
CA GLU A 66 -5.93 -81.86 -28.91
C GLU A 66 -4.50 -82.39 -28.74
N THR A 67 -4.16 -82.84 -27.53
CA THR A 67 -3.88 -84.27 -27.25
C THR A 67 -3.51 -84.48 -25.78
N THR A 68 -4.34 -85.29 -25.11
CA THR A 68 -4.02 -86.30 -24.08
C THR A 68 -2.63 -86.28 -23.42
N ALA A 69 -2.58 -86.11 -22.10
CA ALA A 69 -2.19 -87.19 -21.17
C ALA A 69 -2.15 -86.71 -19.71
N THR A 70 -3.01 -87.34 -18.91
CA THR A 70 -3.08 -87.42 -17.45
C THR A 70 -1.71 -87.51 -16.75
N ASN A 71 -1.54 -86.78 -15.65
CA ASN A 71 -0.71 -87.23 -14.52
C ASN A 71 -1.23 -86.59 -13.23
N GLU A 72 -2.03 -87.35 -12.49
CA GLU A 72 -2.36 -87.10 -11.09
C GLU A 72 -1.28 -87.70 -10.18
N ALA A 73 -1.16 -87.09 -9.01
CA ALA A 73 -0.23 -87.33 -7.93
C ALA A 73 -0.23 -88.77 -7.36
N LYS A 74 0.88 -89.16 -6.72
CA LYS A 74 0.81 -89.73 -5.37
C LYS A 74 2.15 -89.69 -4.62
N GLU A 75 2.14 -88.93 -3.53
CA GLU A 75 2.89 -89.20 -2.31
C GLU A 75 2.36 -90.49 -1.66
N ILE A 76 3.22 -91.28 -1.00
CA ILE A 76 2.98 -91.99 0.30
C ILE A 76 3.91 -93.22 0.45
N LEU A 77 4.59 -93.22 1.60
CA LEU A 77 5.10 -94.29 2.49
C LEU A 77 5.66 -95.62 1.96
N ALA A 78 6.74 -96.00 2.64
CA ALA A 78 7.44 -97.28 2.68
C ALA A 78 6.55 -98.53 2.89
N PRO A 79 7.12 -99.72 2.61
CA PRO A 79 7.14 -100.75 3.64
C PRO A 79 8.50 -101.47 3.79
N ILE A 80 8.66 -102.06 4.97
CA ILE A 80 9.70 -102.99 5.43
C ILE A 80 9.34 -104.42 4.94
N VAL A 81 10.35 -105.29 4.73
CA VAL A 81 10.45 -106.75 5.08
C VAL A 81 11.15 -107.62 4.01
N ASP A 82 12.23 -108.29 4.47
CA ASP A 82 12.92 -109.56 4.15
C ASP A 82 13.61 -109.96 2.81
N GLU A 83 14.92 -110.20 2.97
CA GLU A 83 15.72 -111.43 2.78
C GLU A 83 15.68 -112.24 1.46
N THR A 84 16.79 -112.19 0.69
CA THR A 84 17.63 -113.35 0.24
C THR A 84 18.76 -112.89 -0.73
N LEU A 85 19.96 -113.46 -0.56
CA LEU A 85 21.26 -113.25 -1.26
C LEU A 85 21.24 -113.40 -2.81
N PRO A 86 22.33 -113.10 -3.59
CA PRO A 86 23.71 -112.71 -3.20
C PRO A 86 24.30 -111.47 -3.93
N GLN A 87 25.47 -111.05 -3.44
CA GLN A 87 26.43 -110.08 -3.99
C GLN A 87 26.37 -109.85 -5.51
N ASN A 88 26.15 -108.59 -5.90
CA ASN A 88 26.58 -108.10 -7.20
C ASN A 88 27.35 -106.79 -7.00
N LEU A 89 28.61 -106.80 -7.46
CA LEU A 89 29.54 -105.67 -7.40
C LEU A 89 28.92 -104.44 -8.10
N PRO A 90 29.10 -103.21 -7.60
CA PRO A 90 28.63 -102.03 -8.29
C PRO A 90 29.47 -101.84 -9.57
N VAL A 91 28.87 -102.13 -10.74
CA VAL A 91 29.43 -101.72 -12.02
C VAL A 91 29.30 -100.21 -12.09
N ALA A 92 30.44 -99.51 -12.03
CA ALA A 92 30.50 -98.07 -12.26
C ALA A 92 29.91 -97.75 -13.65
N PRO A 93 29.04 -96.74 -13.79
CA PRO A 93 28.51 -96.36 -15.09
C PRO A 93 29.66 -96.01 -16.05
N PRO A 94 29.57 -96.40 -17.34
CA PRO A 94 30.65 -96.18 -18.29
C PRO A 94 30.94 -94.66 -18.42
N PRO A 95 32.22 -94.26 -18.52
CA PRO A 95 32.57 -92.86 -18.72
C PRO A 95 31.91 -92.33 -20.01
N PRO A 96 31.41 -91.09 -20.02
CA PRO A 96 30.69 -90.52 -21.15
C PRO A 96 31.55 -90.58 -22.41
N THR A 97 30.95 -91.01 -23.52
CA THR A 97 31.65 -91.17 -24.80
C THR A 97 32.12 -89.80 -25.30
N ALA A 98 33.23 -89.74 -26.06
CA ALA A 98 33.76 -88.48 -26.61
C ALA A 98 32.70 -87.64 -27.36
N GLN A 99 31.74 -88.30 -27.99
CA GLN A 99 30.60 -87.67 -28.68
C GLN A 99 29.60 -87.00 -27.72
N GLN A 100 29.34 -87.59 -26.54
CA GLN A 100 28.49 -87.00 -25.50
C GLN A 100 29.17 -85.79 -24.84
N LEU A 101 30.50 -85.83 -24.69
CA LEU A 101 31.28 -84.71 -24.17
C LEU A 101 31.28 -83.51 -25.14
N ALA A 102 31.40 -83.77 -26.44
CA ALA A 102 31.30 -82.74 -27.48
C ALA A 102 29.90 -82.10 -27.54
N ALA A 103 28.83 -82.91 -27.43
CA ALA A 103 27.45 -82.42 -27.41
C ALA A 103 27.14 -81.57 -26.16
N GLN A 104 27.64 -81.96 -24.98
CA GLN A 104 27.53 -81.13 -23.76
C GLN A 104 28.27 -79.80 -23.90
N LYS A 105 29.47 -79.81 -24.50
CA LYS A 105 30.27 -78.60 -24.69
C LYS A 105 29.57 -77.60 -25.62
N GLN A 106 29.00 -78.06 -26.73
CA GLN A 106 28.21 -77.20 -27.62
C GLN A 106 26.94 -76.65 -26.95
N LYS A 107 26.24 -77.47 -26.16
CA LYS A 107 25.04 -77.04 -25.44
C LYS A 107 25.37 -75.98 -24.37
N ALA A 108 26.51 -76.12 -23.70
CA ALA A 108 27.01 -75.12 -22.74
C ALA A 108 27.41 -73.81 -23.44
N GLU A 109 28.02 -73.88 -24.61
CA GLU A 109 28.44 -72.72 -25.41
C GLU A 109 27.24 -71.94 -25.97
N GLN A 110 26.20 -72.64 -26.46
CA GLN A 110 24.92 -72.03 -26.82
C GLN A 110 24.23 -71.38 -25.62
N ALA A 111 24.20 -72.04 -24.45
CA ALA A 111 23.61 -71.47 -23.24
C ALA A 111 24.35 -70.20 -22.78
N GLN A 112 25.67 -70.14 -22.94
CA GLN A 112 26.45 -68.93 -22.68
C GLN A 112 26.14 -67.81 -23.68
N GLN A 113 26.00 -68.12 -24.97
CA GLN A 113 25.62 -67.12 -25.98
C GLN A 113 24.23 -66.53 -25.72
N VAL A 114 23.25 -67.35 -25.33
CA VAL A 114 21.90 -66.87 -24.98
C VAL A 114 21.94 -65.96 -23.75
N LYS A 115 22.68 -66.32 -22.70
CA LYS A 115 22.87 -65.46 -21.52
C LYS A 115 23.54 -64.12 -21.86
N LEU A 116 24.54 -64.14 -22.73
CA LEU A 116 25.23 -62.92 -23.17
C LEU A 116 24.31 -62.02 -24.01
N ALA A 117 23.50 -62.61 -24.89
CA ALA A 117 22.51 -61.88 -25.69
C ALA A 117 21.41 -61.25 -24.80
N GLU A 118 20.95 -61.97 -23.78
CA GLU A 118 19.98 -61.45 -22.81
C GLU A 118 20.55 -60.31 -21.96
N GLN A 119 21.81 -60.43 -21.52
CA GLN A 119 22.51 -59.34 -20.81
C GLN A 119 22.68 -58.10 -21.69
N LYS A 120 23.03 -58.27 -22.97
CA LYS A 120 23.12 -57.15 -23.91
C LYS A 120 21.77 -56.46 -24.12
N ARG A 121 20.68 -57.22 -24.25
CA ARG A 121 19.32 -56.66 -24.34
C ARG A 121 18.94 -55.87 -23.08
N LYS A 122 19.17 -56.42 -21.89
CA LYS A 122 18.92 -55.73 -20.62
C LYS A 122 19.77 -54.46 -20.47
N ALA A 123 21.02 -54.47 -20.94
CA ALA A 123 21.88 -53.30 -20.91
C ALA A 123 21.41 -52.20 -21.89
N GLU A 124 20.97 -52.57 -23.09
CA GLU A 124 20.42 -51.61 -24.06
C GLU A 124 19.11 -50.99 -23.59
N GLU A 125 18.22 -51.79 -22.99
CA GLU A 125 16.96 -51.32 -22.42
C GLU A 125 17.20 -50.38 -21.23
N ALA A 126 18.15 -50.71 -20.36
CA ALA A 126 18.56 -49.82 -19.27
C ALA A 126 19.20 -48.52 -19.77
N ALA A 127 19.93 -48.55 -20.89
CA ALA A 127 20.50 -47.35 -21.51
C ALA A 127 19.40 -46.46 -22.11
N LYS A 128 18.41 -47.04 -22.80
CA LYS A 128 17.24 -46.32 -23.31
C LYS A 128 16.40 -45.72 -22.17
N ALA A 129 16.19 -46.45 -21.08
CA ALA A 129 15.47 -45.93 -19.92
C ALA A 129 16.19 -44.73 -19.27
N LYS A 130 17.53 -44.78 -19.17
CA LYS A 130 18.33 -43.65 -18.68
C LYS A 130 18.25 -42.42 -19.60
N GLN A 131 18.33 -42.62 -20.92
CA GLN A 131 18.18 -41.53 -21.88
C GLN A 131 16.78 -40.89 -21.83
N ALA A 132 15.73 -41.70 -21.71
CA ALA A 132 14.35 -41.20 -21.58
C ALA A 132 14.17 -40.38 -20.28
N ALA A 133 14.71 -40.86 -19.16
CA ALA A 133 14.68 -40.13 -17.90
C ALA A 133 15.48 -38.81 -17.95
N GLU A 134 16.61 -38.79 -18.65
CA GLU A 134 17.40 -37.57 -18.86
C GLU A 134 16.66 -36.55 -19.74
N GLN A 135 16.02 -37.00 -20.83
CA GLN A 135 15.19 -36.13 -21.66
C GLN A 135 14.02 -35.52 -20.88
N GLN A 136 13.32 -36.32 -20.05
CA GLN A 136 12.24 -35.81 -19.20
C GLN A 136 12.73 -34.75 -18.21
N ARG A 137 13.91 -34.95 -17.61
CA ARG A 137 14.50 -33.92 -16.71
C ARG A 137 14.85 -32.63 -17.44
N ILE A 138 15.34 -32.72 -18.68
CA ILE A 138 15.65 -31.54 -19.49
C ILE A 138 14.36 -30.79 -19.84
N GLU A 139 13.32 -31.50 -20.28
CA GLU A 139 12.02 -30.91 -20.63
C GLU A 139 11.34 -30.27 -19.41
N GLU A 140 11.37 -30.93 -18.26
CA GLU A 140 10.84 -30.38 -17.00
C GLU A 140 11.60 -29.12 -16.57
N THR A 141 12.93 -29.12 -16.69
CA THR A 141 13.76 -27.95 -16.37
C THR A 141 13.46 -26.78 -17.31
N GLN A 142 13.28 -27.04 -18.62
CA GLN A 142 12.90 -26.01 -19.59
C GLN A 142 11.51 -25.45 -19.28
N LYS A 143 10.54 -26.30 -18.91
CA LYS A 143 9.19 -25.87 -18.53
C LYS A 143 9.22 -24.98 -17.28
N GLN A 144 9.99 -25.36 -16.26
CA GLN A 144 10.18 -24.53 -15.05
C GLN A 144 10.83 -23.18 -15.38
N GLN A 145 11.83 -23.15 -16.27
CA GLN A 145 12.44 -21.89 -16.73
C GLN A 145 11.46 -21.00 -17.49
N ALA A 146 10.64 -21.58 -18.38
CA ALA A 146 9.64 -20.84 -19.14
C ALA A 146 8.57 -20.24 -18.21
N GLU A 147 8.12 -21.01 -17.21
CA GLU A 147 7.13 -20.55 -16.24
C GLU A 147 7.70 -19.44 -15.32
N ALA A 148 8.94 -19.58 -14.86
CA ALA A 148 9.62 -18.54 -14.10
C ALA A 148 9.79 -17.24 -14.91
N LYS A 149 10.11 -17.34 -16.20
CA LYS A 149 10.21 -16.19 -17.10
C LYS A 149 8.86 -15.51 -17.31
N HIS A 150 7.79 -16.28 -17.51
CA HIS A 150 6.43 -15.75 -17.61
C HIS A 150 5.98 -15.03 -16.32
N GLN A 151 6.28 -15.60 -15.15
CA GLN A 151 5.95 -14.95 -13.87
C GLN A 151 6.75 -13.66 -13.67
N ALA A 152 8.03 -13.63 -14.03
CA ALA A 152 8.85 -12.43 -13.96
C ALA A 152 8.32 -11.33 -14.89
N GLU A 153 7.93 -11.68 -16.12
CA GLU A 153 7.38 -10.73 -17.08
C GLU A 153 6.00 -10.19 -16.67
N ALA A 154 5.14 -11.05 -16.11
CA ALA A 154 3.84 -10.65 -15.57
C ALA A 154 4.00 -9.68 -14.38
N LYS A 155 4.96 -9.95 -13.48
CA LYS A 155 5.27 -9.07 -12.35
C LYS A 155 5.82 -7.72 -12.83
N ALA A 156 6.72 -7.73 -13.81
CA ALA A 156 7.27 -6.50 -14.39
C ALA A 156 6.19 -5.64 -15.07
N LYS A 157 5.26 -6.26 -15.80
CA LYS A 157 4.10 -5.55 -16.39
C LYS A 157 3.19 -4.93 -15.33
N SER A 158 2.88 -5.68 -14.27
CA SER A 158 2.07 -5.17 -13.14
C SER A 158 2.74 -3.98 -12.44
N GLU A 159 4.04 -4.07 -12.14
CA GLU A 159 4.79 -2.98 -11.51
C GLU A 159 4.87 -1.73 -12.41
N ALA A 160 5.07 -1.93 -13.73
CA ALA A 160 5.08 -0.83 -14.69
C ALA A 160 3.71 -0.13 -14.78
N GLU A 161 2.61 -0.88 -14.76
CA GLU A 161 1.26 -0.33 -14.78
C GLU A 161 0.92 0.43 -13.49
N GLN A 162 1.30 -0.11 -12.33
CA GLN A 162 1.16 0.59 -11.05
C GLN A 162 1.95 1.90 -11.03
N LYS A 163 3.19 1.90 -11.54
CA LYS A 163 4.02 3.10 -11.61
C LYS A 163 3.40 4.18 -12.53
N ARG A 164 2.89 3.78 -13.70
CA ARG A 164 2.16 4.70 -14.61
C ARG A 164 0.92 5.30 -13.97
N LYS A 165 0.14 4.50 -13.23
CA LYS A 165 -1.06 4.96 -12.55
C LYS A 165 -0.74 5.90 -11.39
N ALA A 166 0.34 5.64 -10.65
CA ALA A 166 0.84 6.53 -9.61
C ALA A 166 1.30 7.88 -10.18
N GLU A 167 2.01 7.86 -11.31
CA GLU A 167 2.49 9.07 -11.99
C GLU A 167 1.34 9.92 -12.56
N GLN A 168 0.33 9.29 -13.17
CA GLN A 168 -0.89 10.00 -13.60
C GLN A 168 -1.64 10.63 -12.43
N ASN A 169 -1.79 9.91 -11.31
CA ASN A 169 -2.46 10.45 -10.13
C ASN A 169 -1.68 11.61 -9.51
N ALA A 170 -0.35 11.54 -9.48
CA ALA A 170 0.49 12.64 -9.02
C ALA A 170 0.33 13.89 -9.89
N LYS A 171 0.32 13.71 -11.21
CA LYS A 171 0.14 14.82 -12.18
C LYS A 171 -1.26 15.44 -12.06
N ALA A 172 -2.30 14.63 -11.93
CA ALA A 172 -3.67 15.11 -11.69
C ALA A 172 -3.80 15.87 -10.35
N ALA A 173 -3.11 15.42 -9.30
CA ALA A 173 -3.10 16.10 -8.01
C ALA A 173 -2.36 17.46 -8.08
N GLU A 174 -1.28 17.53 -8.85
CA GLU A 174 -0.54 18.78 -9.08
C GLU A 174 -1.39 19.80 -9.85
N ASP A 175 -2.05 19.36 -10.94
CA ASP A 175 -2.93 20.23 -11.74
C ASP A 175 -4.12 20.74 -10.92
N ALA A 176 -4.72 19.87 -10.08
CA ALA A 176 -5.78 20.27 -9.17
C ALA A 176 -5.30 21.31 -8.14
N LYS A 177 -4.07 21.17 -7.62
CA LYS A 177 -3.46 22.14 -6.70
C LYS A 177 -3.23 23.48 -7.38
N ARG A 178 -2.67 23.48 -8.59
CA ARG A 178 -2.43 24.70 -9.39
C ARG A 178 -3.74 25.44 -9.68
N LYS A 179 -4.81 24.70 -10.03
CA LYS A 179 -6.14 25.29 -10.26
C LYS A 179 -6.73 25.89 -8.98
N ALA A 180 -6.65 25.19 -7.86
CA ALA A 180 -7.12 25.70 -6.58
C ALA A 180 -6.36 26.96 -6.12
N GLU A 181 -5.06 27.02 -6.37
CA GLU A 181 -4.21 28.16 -6.04
C GLU A 181 -4.51 29.38 -6.94
N ALA A 182 -4.78 29.16 -8.22
CA ALA A 182 -5.24 30.19 -9.15
C ALA A 182 -6.62 30.76 -8.76
N ASP A 183 -7.58 29.91 -8.43
CA ASP A 183 -8.91 30.34 -7.95
C ASP A 183 -8.81 31.10 -6.61
N ALA A 184 -7.93 30.66 -5.70
CA ALA A 184 -7.69 31.37 -4.45
C ALA A 184 -7.07 32.75 -4.67
N LYS A 185 -6.16 32.88 -5.64
CA LYS A 185 -5.55 34.16 -6.01
C LYS A 185 -6.58 35.12 -6.60
N LEU A 186 -7.39 34.67 -7.57
CA LEU A 186 -8.49 35.45 -8.15
C LEU A 186 -9.48 35.94 -7.09
N LYS A 187 -9.84 35.08 -6.13
CA LYS A 187 -10.77 35.43 -5.05
C LYS A 187 -10.19 36.47 -4.08
N ARG A 188 -8.90 36.38 -3.76
CA ARG A 188 -8.20 37.40 -2.95
C ARG A 188 -8.13 38.74 -3.67
N GLU A 189 -7.88 38.73 -4.97
CA GLU A 189 -7.79 39.94 -5.79
C GLU A 189 -9.15 40.63 -5.89
N ALA A 190 -10.22 39.86 -6.12
CA ALA A 190 -11.59 40.36 -6.08
C ALA A 190 -11.97 40.96 -4.72
N GLN A 191 -11.61 40.30 -3.61
CA GLN A 191 -11.84 40.84 -2.25
C GLN A 191 -11.07 42.14 -1.99
N LYS A 192 -9.83 42.25 -2.47
CA LYS A 192 -9.05 43.50 -2.36
C LYS A 192 -9.74 44.64 -3.12
N ALA A 193 -10.22 44.39 -4.33
CA ALA A 193 -10.95 45.37 -5.13
C ALA A 193 -12.27 45.80 -4.46
N GLU A 194 -13.02 44.85 -3.90
CA GLU A 194 -14.27 45.14 -3.17
C GLU A 194 -14.00 45.98 -1.92
N ASN A 195 -12.99 45.63 -1.12
CA ASN A 195 -12.61 46.40 0.06
C ASN A 195 -12.14 47.82 -0.29
N ALA A 196 -11.36 48.00 -1.36
CA ALA A 196 -10.95 49.32 -1.82
C ALA A 196 -12.16 50.19 -2.24
N LYS A 197 -13.14 49.60 -2.92
CA LYS A 197 -14.39 50.29 -3.28
C LYS A 197 -15.22 50.67 -2.06
N LEU A 198 -15.29 49.79 -1.05
CA LEU A 198 -15.99 50.07 0.20
C LEU A 198 -15.34 51.21 0.98
N GLN A 199 -14.00 51.23 1.05
CA GLN A 199 -13.23 52.31 1.68
C GLN A 199 -13.44 53.65 0.96
N ALA A 200 -13.39 53.67 -0.37
CA ALA A 200 -13.65 54.87 -1.16
C ALA A 200 -15.07 55.43 -0.93
N GLN A 201 -16.08 54.55 -0.85
CA GLN A 201 -17.46 54.97 -0.54
C GLN A 201 -17.60 55.51 0.89
N GLN A 202 -16.95 54.88 1.88
CA GLN A 202 -16.97 55.39 3.25
C GLN A 202 -16.27 56.75 3.37
N GLU A 203 -15.15 56.95 2.67
CA GLU A 203 -14.45 58.23 2.67
C GLU A 203 -15.30 59.33 2.00
N ALA A 204 -15.93 59.03 0.86
CA ALA A 204 -16.86 59.95 0.21
C ALA A 204 -18.04 60.32 1.12
N LYS A 205 -18.61 59.33 1.84
CA LYS A 205 -19.70 59.58 2.80
C LYS A 205 -19.25 60.44 3.99
N ARG A 206 -18.05 60.20 4.53
CA ARG A 206 -17.47 61.03 5.61
C ARG A 206 -17.23 62.47 5.15
N LYS A 207 -16.71 62.67 3.93
CA LYS A 207 -16.52 64.01 3.35
C LYS A 207 -17.87 64.74 3.17
N ALA A 208 -18.88 64.06 2.65
CA ALA A 208 -20.23 64.64 2.50
C ALA A 208 -20.88 64.98 3.85
N GLU A 209 -20.72 64.12 4.87
CA GLU A 209 -21.26 64.39 6.22
C GLU A 209 -20.52 65.55 6.91
N ALA A 210 -19.21 65.65 6.74
CA ALA A 210 -18.41 66.77 7.25
C ALA A 210 -18.82 68.10 6.59
N GLU A 211 -19.04 68.11 5.28
CA GLU A 211 -19.51 69.32 4.56
C GLU A 211 -20.93 69.72 5.00
N ALA A 212 -21.83 68.75 5.19
CA ALA A 212 -23.18 69.01 5.70
C ALA A 212 -23.16 69.60 7.12
N LYS A 213 -22.34 69.05 8.02
CA LYS A 213 -22.15 69.58 9.37
C LYS A 213 -21.55 70.99 9.35
N ALA A 214 -20.57 71.25 8.49
CA ALA A 214 -19.98 72.59 8.34
C ALA A 214 -21.00 73.64 7.83
N LYS A 215 -21.86 73.26 6.87
CA LYS A 215 -22.96 74.14 6.39
C LYS A 215 -24.00 74.39 7.49
N GLN A 216 -24.37 73.36 8.25
CA GLN A 216 -25.31 73.51 9.37
C GLN A 216 -24.76 74.42 10.46
N GLN A 217 -23.47 74.29 10.79
CA GLN A 217 -22.82 75.14 11.79
C GLN A 217 -22.77 76.60 11.35
N LYS A 218 -22.40 76.88 10.09
CA LYS A 218 -22.48 78.24 9.53
C LYS A 218 -23.90 78.83 9.60
N ALA A 219 -24.93 78.04 9.28
CA ALA A 219 -26.31 78.51 9.34
C ALA A 219 -26.77 78.84 10.78
N ASN A 220 -26.35 78.04 11.77
CA ASN A 220 -26.64 78.30 13.17
C ASN A 220 -25.90 79.54 13.70
N ASP A 221 -24.64 79.73 13.29
CA ASP A 221 -23.84 80.89 13.69
C ASP A 221 -24.40 82.20 13.08
N ASP A 222 -24.85 82.18 11.82
CA ASP A 222 -25.51 83.32 11.18
C ASP A 222 -26.88 83.63 11.82
N ALA A 223 -27.66 82.60 12.18
CA ALA A 223 -28.93 82.77 12.90
C ALA A 223 -28.70 83.42 14.28
N LYS A 224 -27.65 83.00 15.00
CA LYS A 224 -27.28 83.58 16.29
C LYS A 224 -26.83 85.04 16.16
N ARG A 225 -26.01 85.36 15.15
CA ARG A 225 -25.60 86.75 14.86
C ARG A 225 -26.77 87.66 14.52
N LYS A 226 -27.76 87.17 13.76
CA LYS A 226 -28.99 87.93 13.50
C LYS A 226 -29.82 88.15 14.76
N ALA A 227 -29.96 87.14 15.62
CA ALA A 227 -30.69 87.28 16.88
C ALA A 227 -30.00 88.26 17.84
N ASP A 228 -28.67 88.22 17.96
CA ASP A 228 -27.90 89.16 18.77
C ASP A 228 -27.97 90.59 18.22
N ALA A 229 -27.97 90.77 16.89
CA ALA A 229 -28.13 92.09 16.26
C ALA A 229 -29.52 92.70 16.49
N ASP A 230 -30.58 91.89 16.42
CA ASP A 230 -31.96 92.32 16.67
C ASP A 230 -32.18 92.67 18.15
N ALA A 231 -31.59 91.89 19.07
CA ALA A 231 -31.58 92.19 20.50
C ALA A 231 -30.86 93.51 20.82
N LYS A 232 -29.72 93.78 20.17
CA LYS A 232 -28.98 95.05 20.32
C LYS A 232 -29.75 96.24 19.75
N ALA A 233 -30.45 96.08 18.62
CA ALA A 233 -31.29 97.11 18.03
C ALA A 233 -32.53 97.45 18.89
N LYS A 234 -33.14 96.45 19.53
CA LYS A 234 -34.21 96.66 20.52
C LYS A 234 -33.72 97.35 21.79
N GLN A 235 -32.53 97.02 22.27
CA GLN A 235 -31.95 97.67 23.45
C GLN A 235 -31.53 99.13 23.17
N GLN A 236 -31.13 99.44 21.94
CA GLN A 236 -30.79 100.80 21.52
C GLN A 236 -32.05 101.69 21.37
N LYS A 237 -33.15 101.15 20.80
CA LYS A 237 -34.45 101.86 20.79
C LYS A 237 -35.04 102.09 22.18
N ALA A 238 -34.82 101.18 23.14
CA ALA A 238 -35.28 101.35 24.51
C ALA A 238 -34.49 102.44 25.30
N ASN A 239 -33.22 102.67 24.96
CA ASN A 239 -32.40 103.73 25.58
C ASN A 239 -32.62 105.12 24.96
N ASP A 240 -33.03 105.21 23.69
CA ASP A 240 -33.32 106.50 23.04
C ASP A 240 -34.71 107.07 23.40
N ASP A 241 -35.69 106.21 23.69
CA ASP A 241 -37.04 106.64 24.13
C ASP A 241 -37.07 107.04 25.62
N ALA A 242 -36.09 106.59 26.41
CA ALA A 242 -35.90 106.99 27.81
C ALA A 242 -35.14 108.33 27.99
N LYS A 243 -34.62 108.93 26.90
CA LYS A 243 -33.89 110.22 26.94
C LYS A 243 -34.64 111.40 26.29
N ARG A 244 -35.87 111.19 25.80
CA ARG A 244 -36.75 112.25 25.24
C ARG A 244 -38.09 112.41 25.99
N LYS A 245 -38.09 112.17 27.30
CA LYS A 245 -39.19 112.53 28.23
C LYS A 245 -38.67 113.06 29.58
N ALA A 246 -37.67 113.93 29.56
CA ALA A 246 -37.16 114.58 30.76
C ALA A 246 -36.58 115.99 30.51
N ASP A 247 -37.11 116.75 29.55
CA ASP A 247 -36.86 118.19 29.52
C ASP A 247 -37.97 118.94 28.76
N ALA A 248 -38.31 120.12 29.29
CA ALA A 248 -39.32 121.07 28.82
C ALA A 248 -40.79 120.86 29.27
N ASP A 249 -41.01 120.85 30.59
CA ASP A 249 -42.24 121.42 31.20
C ASP A 249 -41.82 122.53 32.17
N ALA A 250 -41.69 123.74 31.64
CA ALA A 250 -41.56 124.97 32.43
C ALA A 250 -41.91 126.20 31.57
N LYS A 251 -43.17 126.35 31.16
CA LYS A 251 -43.83 127.68 31.14
C LYS A 251 -45.33 127.58 30.92
N ALA A 252 -46.06 127.47 32.02
CA ALA A 252 -47.38 128.02 32.14
C ALA A 252 -47.28 129.56 32.28
N LYS A 253 -47.89 130.33 31.37
CA LYS A 253 -48.94 131.33 31.67
C LYS A 253 -49.30 132.19 30.44
N GLN A 254 -50.59 132.52 30.35
CA GLN A 254 -51.29 133.51 29.50
C GLN A 254 -51.49 133.11 28.03
N GLN A 255 -52.67 132.65 27.57
CA GLN A 255 -53.94 133.41 27.39
C GLN A 255 -53.70 134.82 26.84
N LYS A 256 -54.23 135.31 25.72
CA LYS A 256 -55.30 135.00 24.75
C LYS A 256 -54.76 135.50 23.38
N ALA A 257 -55.27 135.20 22.19
CA ALA A 257 -56.59 135.46 21.66
C ALA A 257 -56.58 135.06 20.17
N ASP A 258 -57.77 134.99 19.58
CA ASP A 258 -58.04 135.08 18.14
C ASP A 258 -58.02 133.79 17.32
N GLU A 259 -59.03 132.98 17.64
CA GLU A 259 -59.98 132.51 16.65
C GLU A 259 -60.51 133.68 15.79
N ALA A 260 -60.02 133.81 14.55
CA ALA A 260 -60.80 134.30 13.41
C ALA A 260 -59.96 134.35 12.11
N LYS A 261 -59.91 133.24 11.37
CA LYS A 261 -60.31 133.24 9.95
C LYS A 261 -60.28 131.82 9.37
N ARG A 262 -61.41 131.13 9.56
CA ARG A 262 -61.99 130.37 8.47
C ARG A 262 -62.36 131.34 7.34
N LYS A 263 -61.80 131.08 6.17
CA LYS A 263 -62.35 131.27 4.81
C LYS A 263 -61.12 131.44 3.89
N ALA A 264 -60.95 130.72 2.79
CA ALA A 264 -61.91 129.96 2.00
C ALA A 264 -61.14 128.95 1.11
N GLU A 265 -61.90 127.94 0.66
CA GLU A 265 -61.71 127.16 -0.58
C GLU A 265 -60.44 126.30 -0.68
N ALA A 266 -60.49 124.97 -0.60
CA ALA A 266 -61.48 124.04 -1.15
C ALA A 266 -61.78 124.29 -2.63
N ASP A 267 -60.83 123.99 -3.51
CA ASP A 267 -61.09 123.10 -4.64
C ASP A 267 -59.76 122.53 -5.19
N ALA A 268 -59.84 121.35 -5.80
CA ALA A 268 -58.81 120.71 -6.62
C ALA A 268 -57.55 120.16 -5.94
N ARG A 269 -57.69 119.02 -5.24
CA ARG A 269 -56.90 117.80 -5.57
C ARG A 269 -57.45 116.53 -4.91
N ALA A 270 -58.73 116.28 -5.17
CA ALA A 270 -59.38 114.97 -5.03
C ALA A 270 -59.26 114.11 -6.31
N LYS A 271 -58.10 114.11 -6.99
CA LYS A 271 -57.84 113.26 -8.16
C LYS A 271 -56.34 112.96 -8.25
N GLN A 272 -55.84 111.96 -7.49
CA GLN A 272 -54.66 111.15 -7.88
C GLN A 272 -54.21 110.04 -6.89
N GLN A 273 -54.97 109.68 -5.85
CA GLN A 273 -54.54 108.62 -4.91
C GLN A 273 -55.57 107.52 -4.66
N LYS A 274 -56.37 107.14 -5.67
CA LYS A 274 -57.30 106.00 -5.61
C LYS A 274 -57.23 105.07 -6.83
N ALA A 275 -56.08 104.98 -7.50
CA ALA A 275 -55.92 104.14 -8.70
C ALA A 275 -54.78 103.11 -8.64
N GLU A 276 -54.04 102.96 -7.53
CA GLU A 276 -52.86 102.08 -7.50
C GLU A 276 -52.84 101.02 -6.38
N GLU A 277 -53.88 100.94 -5.55
CA GLU A 277 -53.97 99.94 -4.48
C GLU A 277 -54.85 98.73 -4.84
N ALA A 278 -55.62 98.81 -5.93
CA ALA A 278 -56.53 97.73 -6.35
C ALA A 278 -55.91 96.68 -7.31
N LYS A 279 -54.72 96.93 -7.87
CA LYS A 279 -54.09 96.01 -8.85
C LYS A 279 -53.05 95.06 -8.26
N ARG A 280 -52.49 95.34 -7.07
CA ARG A 280 -51.46 94.48 -6.43
C ARG A 280 -51.99 93.40 -5.49
N LYS A 281 -53.29 93.40 -5.13
CA LYS A 281 -53.87 92.40 -4.22
C LYS A 281 -54.50 91.18 -4.93
N ALA A 282 -54.67 91.21 -6.26
CA ALA A 282 -55.31 90.13 -7.02
C ALA A 282 -54.33 89.14 -7.68
N GLU A 283 -53.08 89.54 -7.98
CA GLU A 283 -52.08 88.63 -8.59
C GLU A 283 -51.30 87.77 -7.58
N ALA A 284 -51.25 88.17 -6.30
CA ALA A 284 -50.50 87.45 -5.27
C ALA A 284 -51.25 86.21 -4.73
N ASP A 285 -52.59 86.23 -4.71
CA ASP A 285 -53.39 85.15 -4.11
C ASP A 285 -53.60 83.95 -5.07
N ALA A 286 -53.68 84.22 -6.39
CA ALA A 286 -53.84 83.18 -7.41
C ALA A 286 -52.57 82.33 -7.62
N LYS A 287 -51.38 82.93 -7.50
CA LYS A 287 -50.10 82.22 -7.70
C LYS A 287 -49.72 81.34 -6.49
N ALA A 288 -50.11 81.75 -5.28
CA ALA A 288 -49.84 80.99 -4.05
C ALA A 288 -50.71 79.72 -3.90
N LYS A 289 -51.93 79.71 -4.47
CA LYS A 289 -52.85 78.56 -4.40
C LYS A 289 -52.54 77.47 -5.42
N GLN A 290 -52.05 77.85 -6.61
CA GLN A 290 -51.67 76.88 -7.66
C GLN A 290 -50.33 76.17 -7.37
N GLN A 291 -49.39 76.83 -6.67
CA GLN A 291 -48.09 76.26 -6.34
C GLN A 291 -48.17 75.23 -5.19
N LYS A 292 -49.02 75.47 -4.16
CA LYS A 292 -49.25 74.51 -3.07
C LYS A 292 -49.95 73.22 -3.53
N ALA A 293 -50.86 73.29 -4.49
CA ALA A 293 -51.57 72.11 -5.00
C ALA A 293 -50.67 71.19 -5.86
N ASN A 294 -49.72 71.75 -6.60
CA ASN A 294 -48.82 70.96 -7.47
C ASN A 294 -47.64 70.33 -6.70
N ASP A 295 -47.14 70.99 -5.65
CA ASP A 295 -46.02 70.47 -4.84
C ASP A 295 -46.45 69.32 -3.90
N GLU A 296 -47.70 69.33 -3.42
CA GLU A 296 -48.22 68.28 -2.53
C GLU A 296 -48.60 67.00 -3.29
N ALA A 297 -49.11 67.12 -4.52
CA ALA A 297 -49.36 65.97 -5.40
C ALA A 297 -48.06 65.29 -5.88
N LYS A 298 -47.02 66.09 -6.19
CA LYS A 298 -45.71 65.56 -6.63
C LYS A 298 -44.95 64.88 -5.49
N ARG A 299 -44.99 65.43 -4.26
CA ARG A 299 -44.35 64.81 -3.09
C ARG A 299 -44.99 63.49 -2.67
N LYS A 300 -46.33 63.34 -2.77
CA LYS A 300 -47.01 62.07 -2.46
C LYS A 300 -46.67 60.97 -3.48
N ALA A 301 -46.59 61.31 -4.77
CA ALA A 301 -46.23 60.35 -5.83
C ALA A 301 -44.76 59.91 -5.76
N GLU A 302 -43.82 60.82 -5.49
CA GLU A 302 -42.40 60.47 -5.32
C GLU A 302 -42.13 59.67 -4.05
N ALA A 303 -42.86 59.93 -2.96
CA ALA A 303 -42.73 59.18 -1.70
C ALA A 303 -43.21 57.72 -1.84
N ASP A 304 -44.35 57.50 -2.52
CA ASP A 304 -44.89 56.15 -2.72
C ASP A 304 -44.03 55.32 -3.69
N ALA A 305 -43.54 55.93 -4.77
CA ALA A 305 -42.62 55.29 -5.71
C ALA A 305 -41.29 54.88 -5.03
N LYS A 306 -40.73 55.75 -4.18
CA LYS A 306 -39.48 55.48 -3.46
C LYS A 306 -39.65 54.40 -2.38
N ALA A 307 -40.79 54.38 -1.70
CA ALA A 307 -41.12 53.32 -0.72
C ALA A 307 -41.31 51.95 -1.40
N LYS A 308 -41.92 51.91 -2.59
CA LYS A 308 -42.11 50.67 -3.35
C LYS A 308 -40.79 50.14 -3.93
N GLN A 309 -39.91 51.03 -4.39
CA GLN A 309 -38.57 50.67 -4.86
C GLN A 309 -37.67 50.15 -3.73
N GLN A 310 -37.69 50.77 -2.54
CA GLN A 310 -36.93 50.27 -1.38
C GLN A 310 -37.38 48.88 -0.92
N LYS A 311 -38.70 48.60 -0.91
CA LYS A 311 -39.20 47.25 -0.55
C LYS A 311 -38.79 46.19 -1.58
N ALA A 312 -38.72 46.53 -2.86
CA ALA A 312 -38.26 45.62 -3.91
C ALA A 312 -36.74 45.35 -3.81
N ASP A 313 -35.93 46.36 -3.53
CA ASP A 313 -34.48 46.23 -3.39
C ASP A 313 -34.09 45.44 -2.13
N ASP A 314 -34.79 45.65 -1.00
CA ASP A 314 -34.55 44.86 0.22
C ASP A 314 -34.96 43.39 0.07
N ALA A 315 -36.07 43.11 -0.63
CA ALA A 315 -36.48 41.75 -0.95
C ALA A 315 -35.45 41.04 -1.85
N LYS A 316 -34.92 41.73 -2.86
CA LYS A 316 -33.89 41.20 -3.76
C LYS A 316 -32.57 40.94 -3.03
N ARG A 317 -32.12 41.87 -2.17
CA ARG A 317 -30.90 41.70 -1.37
C ARG A 317 -31.02 40.54 -0.37
N LYS A 318 -32.19 40.35 0.24
CA LYS A 318 -32.43 39.24 1.17
C LYS A 318 -32.42 37.89 0.44
N ALA A 319 -32.98 37.81 -0.76
CA ALA A 319 -32.95 36.59 -1.59
C ALA A 319 -31.54 36.25 -2.08
N GLU A 320 -30.75 37.22 -2.53
CA GLU A 320 -29.35 37.01 -2.93
C GLU A 320 -28.46 36.59 -1.74
N ALA A 321 -28.72 37.15 -0.55
CA ALA A 321 -27.99 36.76 0.67
C ALA A 321 -28.29 35.31 1.09
N ASP A 322 -29.56 34.88 1.05
CA ASP A 322 -29.95 33.49 1.38
C ASP A 322 -29.37 32.49 0.38
N ALA A 323 -29.40 32.82 -0.92
CA ALA A 323 -28.82 31.99 -1.98
C ALA A 323 -27.29 31.84 -1.81
N LYS A 324 -26.59 32.94 -1.51
CA LYS A 324 -25.13 32.93 -1.28
C LYS A 324 -24.74 32.19 0.00
N ALA A 325 -25.59 32.23 1.03
CA ALA A 325 -25.41 31.46 2.26
C ALA A 325 -25.60 29.96 2.03
N LYS A 326 -26.65 29.55 1.30
CA LYS A 326 -26.87 28.14 0.92
C LYS A 326 -25.76 27.59 0.04
N GLN A 327 -25.26 28.37 -0.92
CA GLN A 327 -24.15 27.94 -1.78
C GLN A 327 -22.85 27.74 -0.97
N LYS A 328 -22.53 28.66 -0.05
CA LYS A 328 -21.37 28.51 0.85
C LYS A 328 -21.48 27.27 1.74
N ALA A 329 -22.66 27.00 2.30
CA ALA A 329 -22.87 25.81 3.12
C ALA A 329 -22.72 24.50 2.32
N ALA A 330 -23.20 24.47 1.07
CA ALA A 330 -23.05 23.33 0.18
C ALA A 330 -21.57 23.10 -0.23
N ASP A 331 -20.84 24.17 -0.55
CA ASP A 331 -19.41 24.09 -0.89
C ASP A 331 -18.56 23.63 0.30
N ASP A 332 -18.83 24.13 1.50
CA ASP A 332 -18.11 23.70 2.71
C ASP A 332 -18.42 22.24 3.07
N ALA A 333 -19.68 21.80 2.91
CA ALA A 333 -20.06 20.41 3.09
C ALA A 333 -19.36 19.48 2.07
N LYS A 334 -19.31 19.89 0.80
CA LYS A 334 -18.62 19.13 -0.26
C LYS A 334 -17.12 19.04 0.00
N ARG A 335 -16.47 20.15 0.37
CA ARG A 335 -15.03 20.17 0.71
C ARG A 335 -14.71 19.29 1.91
N LYS A 336 -15.58 19.28 2.93
CA LYS A 336 -15.40 18.42 4.11
C LYS A 336 -15.54 16.94 3.76
N ALA A 337 -16.49 16.59 2.89
CA ALA A 337 -16.67 15.22 2.41
C ALA A 337 -15.50 14.74 1.53
N GLU A 338 -14.99 15.58 0.62
CA GLU A 338 -13.82 15.25 -0.20
C GLU A 338 -12.55 15.12 0.64
N ALA A 339 -12.37 15.97 1.66
CA ALA A 339 -11.24 15.89 2.58
C ALA A 339 -11.26 14.59 3.41
N ASP A 340 -12.43 14.20 3.93
CA ASP A 340 -12.59 12.96 4.70
C ASP A 340 -12.37 11.71 3.82
N ALA A 341 -12.92 11.71 2.61
CA ALA A 341 -12.71 10.63 1.64
C ALA A 341 -11.23 10.48 1.27
N LYS A 342 -10.52 11.60 1.03
CA LYS A 342 -9.09 11.58 0.71
C LYS A 342 -8.24 11.12 1.89
N ALA A 343 -8.58 11.55 3.11
CA ALA A 343 -7.89 11.10 4.32
C ALA A 343 -8.07 9.59 4.55
N LYS A 344 -9.29 9.07 4.33
CA LYS A 344 -9.59 7.64 4.44
C LYS A 344 -8.87 6.81 3.37
N GLN A 345 -8.81 7.31 2.13
CA GLN A 345 -8.09 6.66 1.03
C GLN A 345 -6.58 6.63 1.28
N GLN A 346 -6.02 7.74 1.77
CA GLN A 346 -4.59 7.83 2.08
C GLN A 346 -4.22 6.87 3.23
N LYS A 347 -5.02 6.83 4.30
CA LYS A 347 -4.82 5.90 5.41
C LYS A 347 -4.87 4.44 4.95
N ALA A 348 -5.82 4.08 4.08
CA ALA A 348 -5.92 2.73 3.54
C ALA A 348 -4.71 2.36 2.64
N ALA A 349 -4.20 3.32 1.86
CA ALA A 349 -3.02 3.13 1.03
C ALA A 349 -1.74 2.95 1.89
N ASP A 350 -1.58 3.75 2.94
CA ASP A 350 -0.45 3.66 3.86
C ASP A 350 -0.45 2.35 4.67
N ASP A 351 -1.62 1.90 5.11
CA ASP A 351 -1.76 0.63 5.83
C ASP A 351 -1.52 -0.57 4.89
N ALA A 352 -1.99 -0.51 3.64
CA ALA A 352 -1.70 -1.53 2.63
C ALA A 352 -0.20 -1.59 2.29
N LYS A 353 0.46 -0.43 2.15
CA LYS A 353 1.91 -0.34 1.90
C LYS A 353 2.70 -0.93 3.08
N ARG A 354 2.37 -0.55 4.31
CA ARG A 354 3.03 -1.09 5.52
C ARG A 354 2.87 -2.60 5.65
N LYS A 355 1.68 -3.12 5.33
CA LYS A 355 1.44 -4.58 5.34
C LYS A 355 2.26 -5.31 4.28
N ALA A 356 2.36 -4.74 3.07
CA ALA A 356 3.15 -5.33 1.99
C ALA A 356 4.67 -5.29 2.29
N GLU A 357 5.15 -4.19 2.86
CA GLU A 357 6.55 -4.03 3.26
C GLU A 357 6.94 -4.99 4.39
N ALA A 358 6.09 -5.13 5.42
CA ALA A 358 6.31 -6.10 6.50
C ALA A 358 6.29 -7.56 6.01
N GLU A 359 5.41 -7.90 5.06
CA GLU A 359 5.37 -9.25 4.48
C GLU A 359 6.62 -9.53 3.61
N ALA A 360 7.11 -8.53 2.87
CA ALA A 360 8.32 -8.65 2.08
C ALA A 360 9.56 -8.80 2.98
N GLU A 361 9.65 -8.02 4.05
CA GLU A 361 10.74 -8.10 5.03
C GLU A 361 10.74 -9.44 5.77
N ALA A 362 9.57 -9.95 6.19
CA ALA A 362 9.46 -11.26 6.82
C ALA A 362 9.92 -12.40 5.88
N LYS A 363 9.55 -12.33 4.60
CA LYS A 363 10.01 -13.32 3.59
C LYS A 363 11.51 -13.22 3.36
N ALA A 364 12.07 -12.02 3.28
CA ALA A 364 13.51 -11.81 3.12
C ALA A 364 14.30 -12.34 4.34
N ALA A 365 13.84 -12.04 5.56
CA ALA A 365 14.46 -12.52 6.80
C ALA A 365 14.41 -14.06 6.90
N SER A 366 13.27 -14.68 6.52
CA SER A 366 13.16 -16.13 6.48
C SER A 366 14.10 -16.77 5.45
N ALA A 367 14.25 -16.14 4.28
CA ALA A 367 15.16 -16.63 3.24
C ALA A 367 16.63 -16.52 3.68
N GLN A 368 17.02 -15.40 4.31
CA GLN A 368 18.37 -15.24 4.86
C GLN A 368 18.66 -16.27 5.95
N LYS A 369 17.74 -16.48 6.89
CA LYS A 369 17.90 -17.49 7.94
C LYS A 369 18.07 -18.90 7.37
N ALA A 370 17.32 -19.27 6.34
CA ALA A 370 17.46 -20.57 5.67
C ALA A 370 18.81 -20.70 4.96
N GLN A 371 19.33 -19.62 4.35
CA GLN A 371 20.65 -19.62 3.73
C GLN A 371 21.77 -19.74 4.76
N GLU A 372 21.67 -19.03 5.88
CA GLU A 372 22.65 -19.13 6.98
C GLU A 372 22.67 -20.54 7.58
N GLU A 373 21.51 -21.13 7.83
CA GLU A 373 21.41 -22.50 8.35
C GLU A 373 22.01 -23.52 7.36
N ALA A 374 21.73 -23.37 6.05
CA ALA A 374 22.33 -24.21 5.03
C ALA A 374 23.86 -24.03 4.95
N ALA A 375 24.37 -22.81 5.09
CA ALA A 375 25.79 -22.52 5.13
C ALA A 375 26.47 -23.12 6.37
N GLN A 376 25.82 -23.05 7.53
CA GLN A 376 26.30 -23.66 8.77
C GLN A 376 26.38 -25.19 8.66
N LYS A 377 25.30 -25.84 8.19
CA LYS A 377 25.30 -27.30 7.96
C LYS A 377 26.41 -27.73 7.00
N LYS A 378 26.62 -26.97 5.92
CA LYS A 378 27.73 -27.24 4.98
C LYS A 378 29.10 -27.05 5.62
N ALA A 379 29.26 -26.04 6.48
CA ALA A 379 30.52 -25.81 7.19
C ALA A 379 30.81 -26.93 8.22
N GLU A 380 29.79 -27.38 8.95
CA GLU A 380 29.90 -28.51 9.88
C GLU A 380 30.23 -29.81 9.15
N ALA A 381 29.53 -30.10 8.04
CA ALA A 381 29.82 -31.26 7.19
C ALA A 381 31.29 -31.27 6.73
N LYS A 382 31.84 -30.12 6.33
CA LYS A 382 33.26 -29.99 5.97
C LYS A 382 34.21 -30.24 7.14
N LYS A 383 33.86 -29.77 8.35
CA LYS A 383 34.65 -30.03 9.57
C LYS A 383 34.67 -31.52 9.90
N VAL A 384 33.50 -32.16 9.88
CA VAL A 384 33.37 -33.61 10.11
C VAL A 384 34.14 -34.39 9.05
N ALA A 385 34.01 -34.02 7.77
CA ALA A 385 34.78 -34.63 6.69
C ALA A 385 36.29 -34.50 6.90
N SER A 386 36.76 -33.33 7.35
CA SER A 386 38.18 -33.09 7.62
C SER A 386 38.69 -33.92 8.80
N SER A 387 37.89 -34.07 9.86
CA SER A 387 38.22 -34.96 10.98
C SER A 387 38.31 -36.43 10.53
N ALA A 388 37.34 -36.90 9.74
CA ALA A 388 37.38 -38.26 9.20
C ALA A 388 38.57 -38.49 8.27
N ARG A 389 38.93 -37.51 7.42
CA ARG A 389 40.16 -37.57 6.60
C ARG A 389 41.41 -37.75 7.46
N ARG A 390 41.50 -37.08 8.60
CA ARG A 390 42.61 -37.23 9.55
C ARG A 390 42.66 -38.64 10.14
N ASP A 391 41.51 -39.25 10.41
CA ASP A 391 41.44 -40.63 10.91
C ASP A 391 41.86 -41.63 9.82
N PHE A 392 41.50 -41.35 8.55
CA PHE A 392 41.95 -42.17 7.42
C PHE A 392 43.46 -42.14 7.28
N GLU A 393 44.07 -40.96 7.33
CA GLU A 393 45.52 -40.80 7.26
C GLU A 393 46.23 -41.51 8.41
N GLN A 394 45.69 -41.43 9.62
CA GLN A 394 46.24 -42.14 10.77
C GLN A 394 46.17 -43.66 10.58
N LYS A 395 45.04 -44.17 10.06
CA LYS A 395 44.89 -45.60 9.78
C LYS A 395 45.87 -46.07 8.70
N ILE A 396 46.04 -45.28 7.63
CA ILE A 396 47.03 -45.54 6.59
C ILE A 396 48.43 -45.57 7.18
N ARG A 397 48.83 -44.54 7.94
CA ARG A 397 50.17 -44.49 8.57
C ARG A 397 50.43 -45.68 9.49
N ARG A 398 49.42 -46.19 10.20
CA ARG A 398 49.55 -47.39 11.05
C ARG A 398 49.72 -48.68 10.25
N SER A 399 49.15 -48.75 9.05
CA SER A 399 49.25 -49.89 8.14
C SER A 399 50.38 -49.73 7.11
N TRP A 400 51.14 -48.64 7.16
CA TRP A 400 52.14 -48.32 6.16
C TRP A 400 53.50 -48.89 6.55
N ASP A 401 53.98 -49.83 5.74
CA ASP A 401 55.31 -50.42 5.86
C ASP A 401 56.31 -49.65 5.00
N VAL A 402 57.13 -48.80 5.61
CA VAL A 402 58.05 -47.91 4.90
C VAL A 402 59.32 -48.67 4.51
N PRO A 403 59.65 -48.82 3.21
CA PRO A 403 60.87 -49.49 2.78
C PRO A 403 62.14 -48.81 3.34
N THR A 404 63.14 -49.62 3.72
CA THR A 404 64.42 -49.13 4.21
C THR A 404 65.09 -48.21 3.20
N GLY A 405 65.62 -47.07 3.65
CA GLY A 405 66.27 -46.07 2.77
C GLY A 405 65.30 -45.04 2.14
N SER A 406 64.00 -45.12 2.43
CA SER A 406 63.00 -44.16 1.96
C SER A 406 62.75 -42.96 2.89
N SER A 407 63.37 -42.92 4.07
CA SER A 407 63.13 -41.86 5.07
C SER A 407 63.31 -40.46 4.47
N GLY A 408 62.39 -39.57 4.81
CA GLY A 408 62.37 -38.19 4.32
C GLY A 408 61.68 -37.98 2.96
N LYS A 409 61.50 -39.03 2.14
CA LYS A 409 60.78 -38.94 0.85
C LYS A 409 59.27 -38.75 1.07
N THR A 410 58.60 -38.12 0.10
CA THR A 410 57.16 -37.84 0.15
C THR A 410 56.43 -38.38 -1.06
N VAL A 411 55.28 -39.01 -0.85
CA VAL A 411 54.36 -39.45 -1.90
C VAL A 411 53.05 -38.68 -1.80
N GLY A 412 52.63 -38.03 -2.88
CA GLY A 412 51.31 -37.42 -3.00
C GLY A 412 50.33 -38.43 -3.57
N VAL A 413 49.22 -38.67 -2.87
CA VAL A 413 48.21 -39.65 -3.28
C VAL A 413 46.82 -39.03 -3.22
N ARG A 414 46.02 -39.33 -4.25
CA ARG A 414 44.58 -39.11 -4.25
C ARG A 414 43.87 -40.45 -4.32
N PHE A 415 42.94 -40.68 -3.41
CA PHE A 415 42.13 -41.89 -3.43
C PHE A 415 40.66 -41.55 -3.20
N THR A 416 39.79 -42.42 -3.74
CA THR A 416 38.35 -42.30 -3.60
C THR A 416 37.79 -43.49 -2.87
N LEU A 417 36.78 -43.24 -2.03
CA LEU A 417 36.12 -44.22 -1.19
C LEU A 417 34.66 -44.39 -1.60
N SER A 418 34.14 -45.59 -1.36
CA SER A 418 32.71 -45.90 -1.38
C SER A 418 32.02 -45.43 -0.09
N ASP A 419 30.69 -45.50 -0.05
CA ASP A 419 29.91 -45.10 1.13
C ASP A 419 30.13 -46.03 2.35
N SER A 420 30.59 -47.26 2.12
CA SER A 420 31.00 -48.22 3.16
C SER A 420 32.47 -48.08 3.58
N GLY A 421 33.21 -47.14 3.00
CA GLY A 421 34.63 -46.94 3.30
C GLY A 421 35.56 -47.91 2.59
N SER A 422 35.10 -48.68 1.61
CA SER A 422 35.99 -49.45 0.72
C SER A 422 36.66 -48.54 -0.30
N VAL A 423 37.89 -48.87 -0.71
CA VAL A 423 38.64 -48.08 -1.70
C VAL A 423 38.13 -48.35 -3.12
N ASN A 424 37.85 -47.29 -3.87
CA ASN A 424 37.41 -47.38 -5.27
C ASN A 424 38.55 -47.12 -6.25
N SER A 425 39.41 -46.15 -5.97
CA SER A 425 40.53 -45.78 -6.84
C SER A 425 41.65 -45.16 -6.03
N ILE A 426 42.90 -45.45 -6.40
CA ILE A 426 44.12 -44.87 -5.83
C ILE A 426 44.97 -44.36 -6.99
N VAL A 427 45.32 -43.07 -6.94
CA VAL A 427 46.14 -42.40 -7.95
C VAL A 427 47.28 -41.68 -7.25
N ILE A 428 48.52 -41.96 -7.65
CA ILE A 428 49.67 -41.19 -7.20
C ILE A 428 49.67 -39.87 -7.97
N THR A 429 49.55 -38.76 -7.26
CA THR A 429 49.58 -37.41 -7.82
C THR A 429 50.99 -36.84 -7.85
N ARG A 430 51.87 -37.32 -6.97
CA ARG A 430 53.30 -37.01 -6.94
C ARG A 430 54.06 -38.25 -6.48
N SER A 431 54.85 -38.83 -7.38
CA SER A 431 55.75 -39.93 -7.04
C SER A 431 56.87 -39.44 -6.11
N SER A 432 57.35 -40.33 -5.25
CA SER A 432 58.54 -40.10 -4.43
C SER A 432 59.86 -40.25 -5.18
N GLY A 433 59.83 -40.74 -6.43
CA GLY A 433 61.02 -41.17 -7.16
C GLY A 433 61.54 -42.54 -6.73
N ASP A 434 60.76 -43.28 -5.92
CA ASP A 434 61.04 -44.63 -5.46
C ASP A 434 59.80 -45.51 -5.65
N ASP A 435 59.86 -46.42 -6.62
CA ASP A 435 58.72 -47.27 -6.98
C ASP A 435 58.31 -48.19 -5.83
N ALA A 436 59.25 -48.61 -4.97
CA ALA A 436 58.95 -49.44 -3.81
C ALA A 436 58.15 -48.66 -2.76
N LEU A 437 58.49 -47.40 -2.53
CA LEU A 437 57.76 -46.53 -1.61
C LEU A 437 56.35 -46.19 -2.14
N ASP A 438 56.25 -45.92 -3.44
CA ASP A 438 55.00 -45.65 -4.15
C ASP A 438 54.06 -46.88 -4.15
N ALA A 439 54.61 -48.09 -4.33
CA ALA A 439 53.86 -49.34 -4.22
C ALA A 439 53.43 -49.63 -2.77
N SER A 440 54.32 -49.37 -1.81
CA SER A 440 54.04 -49.55 -0.38
C SER A 440 52.86 -48.68 0.09
N ILE A 441 52.82 -47.39 -0.27
CA ILE A 441 51.70 -46.52 0.16
C ILE A 441 50.37 -46.95 -0.50
N LYS A 442 50.38 -47.45 -1.75
CA LYS A 442 49.19 -48.02 -2.39
C LYS A 442 48.69 -49.25 -1.62
N ALA A 443 49.59 -50.15 -1.25
CA ALA A 443 49.26 -51.33 -0.46
C ALA A 443 48.71 -50.94 0.93
N ALA A 444 49.31 -49.95 1.59
CA ALA A 444 48.85 -49.45 2.88
C ALA A 444 47.42 -48.86 2.81
N ILE A 445 47.10 -48.12 1.75
CA ILE A 445 45.76 -47.58 1.52
C ILE A 445 44.73 -48.70 1.27
N GLN A 446 45.10 -49.74 0.53
CA GLN A 446 44.22 -50.89 0.33
C GLN A 446 44.02 -51.70 1.62
N ALA A 447 45.09 -51.95 2.36
CA ALA A 447 45.08 -52.71 3.61
C ALA A 447 44.34 -51.99 4.75
N ALA A 448 44.33 -50.66 4.75
CA ALA A 448 43.62 -49.86 5.74
C ALA A 448 42.08 -49.88 5.55
N ALA A 449 41.57 -50.37 4.42
CA ALA A 449 40.14 -50.50 4.18
C ALA A 449 39.52 -51.60 5.07
N PRO A 450 38.25 -51.46 5.53
CA PRO A 450 37.35 -50.34 5.31
C PRO A 450 37.62 -49.13 6.22
N TYR A 451 37.42 -47.92 5.69
CA TYR A 451 37.61 -46.65 6.40
C TYR A 451 36.35 -46.24 7.19
N PRO A 452 36.50 -45.60 8.37
CA PRO A 452 35.37 -45.16 9.18
C PRO A 452 34.66 -43.93 8.58
N MET A 453 33.62 -44.15 7.78
CA MET A 453 32.91 -43.08 7.10
C MET A 453 32.01 -42.26 8.05
N PRO A 454 31.92 -40.92 7.90
CA PRO A 454 30.98 -40.10 8.64
C PRO A 454 29.52 -40.56 8.47
N SER A 455 28.76 -40.54 9.57
CA SER A 455 27.31 -40.80 9.53
C SER A 455 26.55 -39.73 8.75
N ASP A 456 26.96 -38.47 8.87
CA ASP A 456 26.35 -37.35 8.12
C ASP A 456 26.58 -37.51 6.60
N PRO A 457 25.52 -37.51 5.76
CA PRO A 457 25.65 -37.74 4.32
C PRO A 457 26.49 -36.69 3.58
N ASP A 458 26.41 -35.42 3.96
CA ASP A 458 27.18 -34.34 3.33
C ASP A 458 28.66 -34.43 3.68
N ALA A 459 28.96 -34.66 4.96
CA ALA A 459 30.32 -34.92 5.43
C ALA A 459 30.90 -36.16 4.76
N ARG A 460 30.08 -37.21 4.60
CA ARG A 460 30.48 -38.44 3.91
C ARG A 460 30.85 -38.17 2.46
N ARG A 461 29.99 -37.45 1.72
CA ARG A 461 30.25 -37.06 0.33
C ARG A 461 31.59 -36.32 0.18
N GLU A 462 31.85 -35.36 1.06
CA GLU A 462 33.13 -34.63 1.10
C GLU A 462 34.29 -35.56 1.47
N ALA A 463 34.15 -36.42 2.47
CA ALA A 463 35.20 -37.32 2.94
C ALA A 463 35.60 -38.41 1.94
N ARG A 464 34.72 -38.78 0.99
CA ARG A 464 34.97 -39.82 -0.01
C ARG A 464 36.13 -39.53 -0.95
N SER A 465 36.44 -38.26 -1.21
CA SER A 465 37.58 -37.87 -2.03
C SER A 465 38.67 -37.31 -1.13
N VAL A 466 39.79 -38.03 -1.03
CA VAL A 466 40.92 -37.66 -0.18
C VAL A 466 42.12 -37.41 -1.06
N SER A 467 42.80 -36.29 -0.79
CA SER A 467 44.09 -35.97 -1.40
C SER A 467 45.03 -35.62 -0.26
N SER A 468 46.07 -36.41 -0.08
CA SER A 468 47.04 -36.21 1.02
C SER A 468 48.46 -36.54 0.56
N THR A 469 49.42 -36.00 1.29
CA THR A 469 50.86 -36.22 1.06
C THR A 469 51.42 -36.95 2.27
N PHE A 470 51.95 -38.14 2.04
CA PHE A 470 52.57 -38.96 3.06
C PHE A 470 54.08 -38.78 3.01
N ARG A 471 54.71 -38.67 4.18
CA ARG A 471 56.16 -38.59 4.33
C ARG A 471 56.66 -39.83 5.04
N ALA A 472 57.60 -40.53 4.43
CA ALA A 472 58.29 -41.66 5.03
C ALA A 472 59.08 -41.16 6.25
N GLN A 473 58.83 -41.74 7.42
CA GLN A 473 59.54 -41.40 8.65
C GLN A 473 60.79 -42.28 8.79
#